data_AF-A0A7W1QRQ5-F1
#
_entry.id   AF-A0A7W1QRQ5-F1
#
_cell.length_a   1.000
_cell.length_b   1.000
_cell.length_c   1.000
_cell.angle_alpha   90.00
_cell.angle_beta   90.00
_cell.angle_gamma   90.00
#
_symmetry.space_group_name_H-M   'P 1'
#
loop_
_entity.id
_entity.type
_entity.pdbx_description
1 polymer ?
#
loop_
_entity_poly.entity_id
_entity_poly.type
_entity_poly.pdbx_seq_one_letter_code
_entity_poly.pdbx_strand_id
1 'polypeptide(L)'
;MLLIVAFLSFRGSDVGRLPTHALSFLRSLTMGSPFGTGGLAASILGVLIAALVSLSWYGLGDLVVHLARKGHVEETGSDQRSSRAFEWARGCALGAGVWSLLWFALGALKLYRRPTAAIALLIGLGLFVMAYKRHRGTRRSVESTDWPGRMVLFLIIMTGALALLAALAPPTAKDTLLYHLSLPKVFVAASGFTDVPYNIASFLPLGAEMHSVWAMLLGTIAGERTAEAAAGATQFAFFPLLVAFVYGWARQQELDRTWSLIAALLIASIPTAYYVAGNGYIDLALSLYMALSVHAMARWWTTLDREQLVYTALALGFALCLKLTAIFLVLPLAL
;
A
#
# COMPACT_ATOMS: atom_id res chain seq x y z
N MET A 1 25.98 -33.85 -10.01
CA MET A 1 25.03 -34.99 -9.94
C MET A 1 24.32 -35.05 -8.59
N LEU A 2 25.02 -35.20 -7.45
CA LEU A 2 24.40 -35.22 -6.11
C LEU A 2 23.50 -34.02 -5.78
N LEU A 3 23.91 -32.80 -6.12
CA LEU A 3 23.09 -31.59 -5.91
C LEU A 3 21.84 -31.53 -6.80
N ILE A 4 21.91 -32.11 -8.01
CA ILE A 4 20.75 -32.20 -8.92
C ILE A 4 19.78 -33.26 -8.41
N VAL A 5 20.30 -34.40 -7.96
CA VAL A 5 19.51 -35.48 -7.34
C VAL A 5 18.84 -34.98 -6.05
N ALA A 6 19.57 -34.24 -5.20
CA ALA A 6 19.00 -33.59 -4.03
C ALA A 6 17.97 -32.52 -4.41
N PHE A 7 18.27 -31.65 -5.38
CA PHE A 7 17.33 -30.64 -5.87
C PHE A 7 16.02 -31.25 -6.39
N LEU A 8 16.11 -32.37 -7.12
CA LEU A 8 14.94 -33.08 -7.63
C LEU A 8 14.22 -33.88 -6.55
N SER A 9 14.92 -34.46 -5.57
CA SER A 9 14.29 -35.20 -4.46
C SER A 9 13.54 -34.27 -3.51
N PHE A 10 14.01 -33.04 -3.28
CA PHE A 10 13.34 -32.03 -2.45
C PHE A 10 12.21 -31.28 -3.17
N ARG A 11 12.11 -31.35 -4.51
CA ARG A 11 10.99 -30.80 -5.31
C ARG A 11 9.70 -31.65 -5.22
N GLY A 12 9.73 -32.79 -4.55
CA GLY A 12 8.55 -33.59 -4.23
C GLY A 12 7.67 -33.90 -5.45
N SER A 13 6.37 -33.61 -5.34
CA SER A 13 5.36 -33.93 -6.35
C SER A 13 5.42 -33.12 -7.65
N ASP A 14 6.26 -32.09 -7.74
CA ASP A 14 6.33 -31.22 -8.92
C ASP A 14 7.18 -31.82 -10.05
N VAL A 15 8.08 -32.76 -9.72
CA VAL A 15 8.93 -33.44 -10.69
C VAL A 15 8.06 -34.29 -11.62
N GLY A 16 8.13 -34.02 -12.93
CA GLY A 16 7.34 -34.72 -13.94
C GLY A 16 5.94 -34.17 -14.19
N ARG A 17 5.50 -33.12 -13.48
CA ARG A 17 4.20 -32.44 -13.74
C ARG A 17 4.30 -31.25 -14.71
N LEU A 18 5.51 -30.87 -15.12
CA LEU A 18 5.70 -29.83 -16.14
C LEU A 18 4.89 -30.08 -17.42
N PRO A 19 4.84 -31.30 -17.99
CA PRO A 19 4.02 -31.58 -19.16
C PRO A 19 2.52 -31.39 -18.90
N THR A 20 2.00 -31.85 -17.75
CA THR A 20 0.58 -31.71 -17.42
C THR A 20 0.19 -30.26 -17.14
N HIS A 21 1.02 -29.50 -16.42
CA HIS A 21 0.81 -28.07 -16.20
C HIS A 21 0.89 -27.29 -17.52
N ALA A 22 1.89 -27.56 -18.36
CA ALA A 22 2.01 -26.95 -19.69
C ALA A 22 0.79 -27.26 -20.57
N LEU A 23 0.29 -28.50 -20.56
CA LEU A 23 -0.90 -28.89 -21.30
C LEU A 23 -2.17 -28.20 -20.77
N SER A 24 -2.30 -28.08 -19.44
CA SER A 24 -3.41 -27.36 -18.81
C SER A 24 -3.39 -25.86 -19.13
N PHE A 25 -2.19 -25.26 -19.17
CA PHE A 25 -1.99 -23.88 -19.57
C PHE A 25 -2.34 -23.67 -21.04
N LEU A 26 -1.84 -24.52 -21.94
CA LEU A 26 -2.17 -24.47 -23.37
C LEU A 26 -3.68 -24.66 -23.61
N ARG A 27 -4.34 -25.57 -22.89
CA ARG A 27 -5.80 -25.72 -22.94
C ARG A 27 -6.53 -24.48 -22.43
N SER A 28 -6.02 -23.83 -21.39
CA SER A 28 -6.62 -22.58 -20.88
C SER A 28 -6.50 -21.43 -21.89
N LEU A 29 -5.41 -21.38 -22.68
CA LEU A 29 -5.22 -20.41 -23.74
C LEU A 29 -6.13 -20.66 -24.95
N THR A 30 -6.47 -21.92 -25.24
CA THR A 30 -7.30 -22.28 -26.39
C THR A 30 -8.80 -22.31 -26.07
N MET A 31 -9.18 -22.55 -24.82
CA MET A 31 -10.59 -22.62 -24.40
C MET A 31 -11.11 -21.34 -23.74
N GLY A 32 -10.24 -20.37 -23.41
CA GLY A 32 -10.63 -19.09 -22.84
C GLY A 32 -10.38 -17.94 -23.82
N SER A 33 -11.35 -17.02 -23.93
CA SER A 33 -11.05 -15.70 -24.52
C SER A 33 -10.11 -14.94 -23.56
N PRO A 34 -9.01 -14.33 -24.05
CA PRO A 34 -8.20 -13.43 -23.23
C PRO A 34 -9.00 -12.22 -22.73
N PHE A 35 -10.14 -11.94 -23.38
CA PHE A 35 -11.13 -10.97 -22.97
C PHE A 35 -12.33 -11.69 -22.34
N GLY A 36 -12.38 -11.73 -21.00
CA GLY A 36 -13.46 -12.35 -20.25
C GLY A 36 -14.17 -11.33 -19.35
N THR A 37 -15.50 -11.27 -19.43
CA THR A 37 -16.33 -10.42 -18.55
C THR A 37 -16.13 -10.76 -17.07
N GLY A 38 -15.91 -12.03 -16.74
CA GLY A 38 -15.63 -12.48 -15.37
C GLY A 38 -14.31 -11.94 -14.81
N GLY A 39 -13.24 -11.93 -15.62
CA GLY A 39 -11.95 -11.36 -15.22
C GLY A 39 -12.02 -9.85 -15.01
N LEU A 40 -12.72 -9.15 -15.91
CA LEU A 40 -12.96 -7.71 -15.79
C LEU A 40 -13.78 -7.38 -14.53
N ALA A 41 -14.87 -8.11 -14.28
CA ALA A 41 -15.69 -7.93 -13.09
C ALA A 41 -14.90 -8.17 -11.79
N ALA A 42 -14.06 -9.22 -11.77
CA ALA A 42 -13.18 -9.49 -10.64
C ALA A 42 -12.17 -8.36 -10.39
N SER A 43 -11.58 -7.81 -11.45
CA SER A 43 -10.68 -6.65 -11.37
C SER A 43 -11.39 -5.40 -10.85
N ILE A 44 -12.57 -5.07 -11.39
CA ILE A 44 -13.36 -3.91 -10.92
C ILE A 44 -13.70 -4.06 -9.44
N LEU A 45 -14.16 -5.23 -9.01
CA LEU A 45 -14.47 -5.48 -7.61
C LEU A 45 -13.22 -5.43 -6.72
N GLY A 46 -12.08 -5.89 -7.22
CA GLY A 46 -10.78 -5.75 -6.56
C GLY A 46 -10.40 -4.28 -6.31
N VAL A 47 -10.57 -3.42 -7.32
CA VAL A 47 -10.36 -1.96 -7.19
C VAL A 47 -11.32 -1.35 -6.16
N LEU A 48 -12.60 -1.75 -6.17
CA LEU A 48 -13.57 -1.26 -5.20
C LEU A 48 -13.19 -1.64 -3.76
N ILE A 49 -12.74 -2.88 -3.53
CA ILE A 49 -12.26 -3.33 -2.22
C ILE A 49 -11.04 -2.51 -1.79
N ALA A 50 -10.05 -2.34 -2.67
CA ALA A 50 -8.85 -1.54 -2.39
C ALA A 50 -9.18 -0.07 -2.06
N ALA A 51 -10.16 0.52 -2.75
CA ALA A 51 -10.64 1.86 -2.46
C ALA A 51 -11.27 1.94 -1.05
N LEU A 52 -12.13 0.99 -0.67
CA LEU A 52 -12.76 0.94 0.65
C LEU A 52 -11.72 0.72 1.78
N VAL A 53 -10.71 -0.12 1.54
CA VAL A 53 -9.57 -0.31 2.44
C VAL A 53 -8.78 0.99 2.58
N SER A 54 -8.52 1.71 1.49
CA SER A 54 -7.82 3.00 1.50
C SER A 54 -8.60 4.09 2.26
N LEU A 55 -9.93 4.14 2.13
CA LEU A 55 -10.76 5.04 2.94
C LEU A 55 -10.66 4.69 4.43
N SER A 56 -10.61 3.41 4.75
CA SER A 56 -10.42 2.93 6.12
C SER A 56 -9.04 3.27 6.68
N TRP A 57 -8.00 3.28 5.84
CA TRP A 57 -6.68 3.82 6.20
C TRP A 57 -6.80 5.30 6.57
N TYR A 58 -7.39 6.13 5.71
CA TYR A 58 -7.55 7.56 6.01
C TYR A 58 -8.33 7.80 7.30
N GLY A 59 -9.43 7.08 7.52
CA GLY A 59 -10.26 7.22 8.73
C GLY A 59 -9.48 6.97 10.02
N LEU A 60 -8.73 5.87 10.09
CA LEU A 60 -7.89 5.57 11.26
C LEU A 60 -6.72 6.54 11.39
N GLY A 61 -6.12 6.95 10.27
CA GLY A 61 -5.02 7.91 10.28
C GLY A 61 -5.41 9.31 10.73
N ASP A 62 -6.59 9.81 10.35
CA ASP A 62 -7.13 11.07 10.85
C ASP A 62 -7.34 11.03 12.37
N LEU A 63 -7.79 9.89 12.90
CA LEU A 63 -7.90 9.70 14.35
C LEU A 63 -6.51 9.77 15.01
N VAL A 64 -5.49 9.12 14.45
CA VAL A 64 -4.11 9.17 14.96
C VAL A 64 -3.58 10.61 14.98
N VAL A 65 -3.75 11.36 13.88
CA VAL A 65 -3.38 12.77 13.77
C VAL A 65 -4.10 13.61 14.82
N HIS A 66 -5.39 13.39 15.02
CA HIS A 66 -6.19 14.12 16.00
C HIS A 66 -5.77 13.84 17.45
N LEU A 67 -5.40 12.59 17.75
CA LEU A 67 -4.90 12.20 19.07
C LEU A 67 -3.50 12.79 19.35
N ALA A 68 -2.63 12.83 18.33
CA ALA A 68 -1.31 13.48 18.45
C ALA A 68 -1.43 14.98 18.73
N ARG A 69 -2.43 15.66 18.13
CA ARG A 69 -2.69 17.10 18.32
C ARG A 69 -3.33 17.46 19.65
N LYS A 70 -4.29 16.66 20.13
CA LYS A 70 -5.04 16.93 21.36
C LYS A 70 -4.18 17.02 22.63
N GLY A 71 -2.92 16.60 22.58
CA GLY A 71 -1.99 16.73 23.68
C GLY A 71 -1.40 18.13 23.86
N HIS A 72 -1.54 19.06 22.90
CA HIS A 72 -0.77 20.32 22.88
C HIS A 72 -1.67 21.55 22.70
N VAL A 73 -1.38 22.60 23.48
CA VAL A 73 -2.04 23.90 23.45
C VAL A 73 -1.80 24.56 22.09
N GLU A 74 -2.86 25.16 21.53
CA GLU A 74 -2.85 25.92 20.28
C GLU A 74 -1.82 27.06 20.32
N GLU A 75 -0.59 26.81 19.89
CA GLU A 75 0.27 27.85 19.33
C GLU A 75 0.21 27.79 17.80
N THR A 76 -0.84 28.46 17.31
CA THR A 76 -0.95 29.22 16.07
C THR A 76 0.26 29.23 15.13
N GLY A 77 0.04 28.80 13.87
CA GLY A 77 0.63 29.49 12.72
C GLY A 77 1.16 28.64 11.56
N SER A 78 1.49 27.35 11.75
CA SER A 78 2.27 26.63 10.71
C SER A 78 1.50 25.65 9.83
N ASP A 79 0.26 25.28 10.16
CA ASP A 79 -0.50 24.23 9.45
C ASP A 79 -1.32 24.76 8.26
N GLN A 80 -1.29 26.07 8.00
CA GLN A 80 -2.19 26.72 7.03
C GLN A 80 -1.85 26.41 5.56
N ARG A 81 -0.71 25.74 5.30
CA ARG A 81 -0.13 25.53 3.96
C ARG A 81 -0.11 24.08 3.46
N SER A 82 -0.58 23.10 4.23
CA SER A 82 -0.61 21.70 3.77
C SER A 82 -1.58 21.54 2.59
N SER A 83 -1.17 20.88 1.51
CA SER A 83 -2.12 20.55 0.43
C SER A 83 -3.07 19.44 0.89
N ARG A 84 -4.31 19.40 0.37
CA ARG A 84 -5.24 18.29 0.66
C ARG A 84 -4.66 16.92 0.28
N ALA A 85 -3.86 16.87 -0.79
CA ALA A 85 -3.17 15.67 -1.23
C ALA A 85 -2.15 15.21 -0.18
N PHE A 86 -1.41 16.14 0.44
CA PHE A 86 -0.48 15.85 1.52
C PHE A 86 -1.21 15.27 2.76
N GLU A 87 -2.26 15.96 3.21
CA GLU A 87 -3.04 15.54 4.38
C GLU A 87 -3.66 14.16 4.17
N TRP A 88 -4.19 13.91 2.96
CA TRP A 88 -4.71 12.61 2.55
C TRP A 88 -3.65 11.51 2.57
N ALA A 89 -2.50 11.76 1.93
CA ALA A 89 -1.41 10.79 1.86
C ALA A 89 -0.85 10.45 3.25
N ARG A 90 -0.62 11.47 4.10
CA ARG A 90 -0.18 11.28 5.49
C ARG A 90 -1.21 10.50 6.30
N GLY A 91 -2.50 10.86 6.20
CA GLY A 91 -3.57 10.15 6.89
C GLY A 91 -3.63 8.68 6.49
N CYS A 92 -3.66 8.39 5.18
CA CYS A 92 -3.62 7.02 4.70
C CYS A 92 -2.35 6.27 5.16
N ALA A 93 -1.17 6.89 5.10
CA ALA A 93 0.07 6.24 5.54
C ALA A 93 0.00 5.85 7.03
N LEU A 94 -0.31 6.81 7.91
CA LEU A 94 -0.39 6.55 9.35
C LEU A 94 -1.44 5.49 9.68
N GLY A 95 -2.62 5.59 9.07
CA GLY A 95 -3.68 4.61 9.29
C GLY A 95 -3.36 3.23 8.73
N ALA A 96 -2.73 3.14 7.56
CA ALA A 96 -2.24 1.88 7.02
C ALA A 96 -1.22 1.22 7.98
N GLY A 97 -0.30 2.00 8.54
CA GLY A 97 0.68 1.50 9.51
C GLY A 97 0.02 0.91 10.76
N VAL A 98 -0.97 1.61 11.32
CA VAL A 98 -1.73 1.09 12.48
C VAL A 98 -2.56 -0.14 12.10
N TRP A 99 -3.25 -0.12 10.95
CA TRP A 99 -3.99 -1.28 10.46
C TRP A 99 -3.10 -2.49 10.26
N SER A 100 -1.88 -2.30 9.76
CA SER A 100 -0.90 -3.38 9.60
C SER A 100 -0.61 -4.07 10.94
N LEU A 101 -0.36 -3.31 12.01
CA LEU A 101 -0.15 -3.85 13.35
C LEU A 101 -1.39 -4.55 13.92
N LEU A 102 -2.59 -3.98 13.70
CA LEU A 102 -3.84 -4.61 14.11
C LEU A 102 -4.06 -5.95 13.42
N TRP A 103 -3.83 -6.01 12.10
CA TRP A 103 -3.92 -7.25 11.34
C TRP A 103 -2.86 -8.26 11.78
N PHE A 104 -1.63 -7.83 12.05
CA PHE A 104 -0.63 -8.69 12.66
C PHE A 104 -1.13 -9.32 13.98
N ALA A 105 -1.68 -8.51 14.90
CA ALA A 105 -2.23 -9.01 16.16
C ALA A 105 -3.40 -9.99 15.94
N LEU A 106 -4.31 -9.69 15.00
CA LEU A 106 -5.39 -10.59 14.62
C LEU A 106 -4.86 -11.92 14.04
N GLY A 107 -3.76 -11.88 13.30
CA GLY A 107 -3.10 -13.05 12.73
C GLY A 107 -2.50 -13.95 13.80
N ALA A 108 -1.85 -13.35 14.81
CA ALA A 108 -1.32 -14.06 15.97
C ALA A 108 -2.45 -14.73 16.79
N LEU A 109 -3.61 -14.09 16.86
CA LEU A 109 -4.79 -14.62 17.55
C LEU A 109 -5.65 -15.59 16.70
N LYS A 110 -5.22 -15.94 15.48
CA LYS A 110 -5.97 -16.82 14.55
C LYS A 110 -7.38 -16.30 14.21
N LEU A 111 -7.49 -14.98 13.99
CA LEU A 111 -8.75 -14.28 13.70
C LEU A 111 -8.92 -13.85 12.23
N TYR A 112 -8.13 -14.37 11.29
CA TYR A 112 -8.32 -14.09 9.86
C TYR A 112 -9.57 -14.78 9.33
N ARG A 113 -10.70 -14.08 9.44
CA ARG A 113 -12.02 -14.54 8.99
C ARG A 113 -12.73 -13.42 8.23
N ARG A 114 -13.62 -13.78 7.32
CA ARG A 114 -14.43 -12.81 6.56
C ARG A 114 -15.21 -11.83 7.46
N PRO A 115 -15.87 -12.27 8.55
CA PRO A 115 -16.54 -11.34 9.45
C PRO A 115 -15.57 -10.36 10.13
N THR A 116 -14.39 -10.80 10.54
CA THR A 116 -13.35 -9.93 11.11
C THR A 116 -12.95 -8.83 10.13
N ALA A 117 -12.72 -9.21 8.86
CA ALA A 117 -12.38 -8.26 7.79
C ALA A 117 -13.50 -7.24 7.53
N ALA A 118 -14.75 -7.69 7.54
CA ALA A 118 -15.92 -6.83 7.35
C ALA A 118 -16.11 -5.86 8.54
N ILE A 119 -15.96 -6.34 9.78
CA ILE A 119 -16.04 -5.51 10.98
C ILE A 119 -14.93 -4.45 10.98
N ALA A 120 -13.68 -4.84 10.69
CA ALA A 120 -12.57 -3.91 10.55
C ALA A 120 -12.85 -2.83 9.50
N LEU A 121 -13.42 -3.22 8.35
CA LEU A 121 -13.83 -2.29 7.30
C LEU A 121 -14.93 -1.34 7.76
N LEU A 122 -15.97 -1.82 8.41
CA LEU A 122 -17.06 -0.97 8.91
C LEU A 122 -16.56 0.04 9.96
N ILE A 123 -15.66 -0.39 10.86
CA ILE A 123 -15.00 0.50 11.83
C ILE A 123 -14.19 1.58 11.09
N GLY A 124 -13.34 1.18 10.14
CA GLY A 124 -12.53 2.10 9.36
C GLY A 124 -13.35 3.11 8.55
N LEU A 125 -14.44 2.66 7.92
CA LEU A 125 -15.38 3.52 7.20
C LEU A 125 -16.17 4.44 8.14
N GLY A 126 -16.53 3.97 9.34
CA GLY A 126 -17.13 4.81 10.38
C GLY A 126 -16.19 5.94 10.79
N LEU A 127 -14.91 5.63 11.03
CA LEU A 127 -13.87 6.62 11.30
C LEU A 127 -13.66 7.57 10.11
N PHE A 128 -13.71 7.07 8.88
CA PHE A 128 -13.65 7.90 7.67
C PHE A 128 -14.81 8.91 7.61
N VAL A 129 -16.03 8.48 7.89
CA VAL A 129 -17.20 9.38 7.91
C VAL A 129 -17.05 10.44 8.99
N MET A 130 -16.51 10.10 10.16
CA MET A 130 -16.21 11.06 11.22
C MET A 130 -15.15 12.09 10.79
N ALA A 131 -14.05 11.62 10.17
CA ALA A 131 -13.00 12.47 9.61
C ALA A 131 -13.56 13.41 8.53
N TYR A 132 -14.34 12.88 7.59
CA TYR A 132 -14.98 13.66 6.53
C TYR A 132 -15.88 14.77 7.09
N LYS A 133 -16.71 14.46 8.10
CA LYS A 133 -17.55 15.47 8.77
C LYS A 133 -16.73 16.57 9.44
N ARG A 134 -15.59 16.23 10.05
CA ARG A 134 -14.67 17.19 10.69
C ARG A 134 -14.08 18.18 9.68
N HIS A 135 -13.72 17.70 8.50
CA HIS A 135 -13.03 18.49 7.47
C HIS A 135 -13.94 19.10 6.40
N ARG A 136 -15.27 18.86 6.46
CA ARG A 136 -16.24 19.30 5.44
C ARG A 136 -16.28 20.82 5.22
N GLY A 137 -15.85 21.62 6.19
CA GLY A 137 -15.86 23.09 6.15
C GLY A 137 -14.63 23.76 5.51
N THR A 138 -13.55 23.02 5.24
CA THR A 138 -12.30 23.62 4.74
C THR A 138 -12.32 23.81 3.21
N ARG A 139 -13.14 24.73 2.70
CA ARG A 139 -13.08 25.13 1.28
C ARG A 139 -11.75 25.87 1.02
N ARG A 140 -10.80 25.18 0.37
CA ARG A 140 -9.62 25.83 -0.25
C ARG A 140 -9.93 26.11 -1.71
N SER A 141 -9.49 27.27 -2.21
CA SER A 141 -9.63 27.64 -3.62
C SER A 141 -8.99 26.58 -4.52
N VAL A 142 -9.73 26.12 -5.52
CA VAL A 142 -9.16 25.26 -6.56
C VAL A 142 -8.38 26.17 -7.50
N GLU A 143 -7.06 26.16 -7.37
CA GLU A 143 -6.20 26.79 -8.37
C GLU A 143 -6.42 26.12 -9.74
N SER A 144 -6.62 26.94 -10.77
CA SER A 144 -6.65 26.45 -12.14
C SER A 144 -5.31 25.85 -12.52
N THR A 145 -5.33 24.70 -13.19
CA THR A 145 -4.12 24.13 -13.78
C THR A 145 -3.93 24.74 -15.17
N ASP A 146 -2.76 25.30 -15.43
CA ASP A 146 -2.36 25.76 -16.76
C ASP A 146 -2.28 24.58 -17.77
N TRP A 147 -1.98 24.86 -19.03
CA TRP A 147 -1.84 23.79 -20.04
C TRP A 147 -0.66 22.83 -19.73
N PRO A 148 0.56 23.31 -19.41
CA PRO A 148 1.66 22.44 -19.03
C PRO A 148 1.33 21.51 -17.85
N GLY A 149 0.75 22.03 -16.77
CA GLY A 149 0.35 21.24 -15.62
C GLY A 149 -0.73 20.20 -15.95
N ARG A 150 -1.63 20.48 -16.90
CA ARG A 150 -2.60 19.48 -17.40
C ARG A 150 -1.91 18.33 -18.12
N MET A 151 -0.89 18.61 -18.94
CA MET A 151 -0.10 17.57 -19.59
C MET A 151 0.67 16.72 -18.58
N VAL A 152 1.30 17.34 -17.59
CA VAL A 152 2.02 16.63 -16.50
C VAL A 152 1.06 15.74 -15.71
N LEU A 153 -0.12 16.26 -15.36
CA LEU A 153 -1.15 15.49 -14.67
C LEU A 153 -1.64 14.30 -15.51
N PHE A 154 -1.83 14.49 -16.83
CA PHE A 154 -2.17 13.41 -17.75
C PHE A 154 -1.11 12.31 -17.73
N LEU A 155 0.19 12.66 -17.77
CA LEU A 155 1.27 11.68 -17.71
C LEU A 155 1.28 10.91 -16.37
N ILE A 156 1.05 11.59 -15.25
CA ILE A 156 0.91 10.91 -13.94
C ILE A 156 -0.25 9.90 -13.96
N ILE A 157 -1.41 10.32 -14.46
CA ILE A 157 -2.60 9.46 -14.54
C ILE A 157 -2.36 8.29 -15.48
N MET A 158 -1.72 8.52 -16.64
CA MET A 158 -1.40 7.49 -17.62
C MET A 158 -0.47 6.44 -17.01
N THR A 159 0.63 6.85 -16.37
CA THR A 159 1.56 5.91 -15.72
C THR A 159 0.90 5.14 -14.58
N GLY A 160 0.10 5.83 -13.76
CA GLY A 160 -0.68 5.20 -12.70
C GLY A 160 -1.71 4.18 -13.24
N ALA A 161 -2.39 4.51 -14.34
CA ALA A 161 -3.36 3.62 -14.97
C ALA A 161 -2.68 2.36 -15.54
N LEU A 162 -1.55 2.50 -16.21
CA LEU A 162 -0.78 1.36 -16.71
C LEU A 162 -0.28 0.47 -15.56
N ALA A 163 0.22 1.08 -14.47
CA ALA A 163 0.66 0.35 -13.29
C ALA A 163 -0.49 -0.37 -12.58
N LEU A 164 -1.68 0.25 -12.50
CA LEU A 164 -2.88 -0.40 -11.96
C LEU A 164 -3.31 -1.58 -12.83
N LEU A 165 -3.30 -1.42 -14.15
CA LEU A 165 -3.61 -2.52 -15.08
C LEU A 165 -2.65 -3.70 -14.86
N ALA A 166 -1.36 -3.43 -14.68
CA ALA A 166 -0.37 -4.45 -14.33
C ALA A 166 -0.65 -5.10 -12.96
N ALA A 167 -0.94 -4.30 -11.92
CA ALA A 167 -1.23 -4.78 -10.57
C ALA A 167 -2.52 -5.62 -10.48
N LEU A 168 -3.46 -5.38 -11.39
CA LEU A 168 -4.69 -6.16 -11.50
C LEU A 168 -4.47 -7.47 -12.24
N ALA A 169 -3.45 -7.60 -13.09
CA ALA A 169 -3.16 -8.83 -13.81
C ALA A 169 -2.68 -9.93 -12.86
N PRO A 170 -2.81 -11.22 -13.24
CA PRO A 170 -2.20 -12.31 -12.48
C PRO A 170 -0.69 -12.05 -12.30
N PRO A 171 -0.16 -12.16 -11.07
CA PRO A 171 1.22 -11.80 -10.78
C PRO A 171 2.18 -12.78 -11.45
N THR A 172 3.26 -12.23 -12.02
CA THR A 172 4.34 -13.00 -12.63
C THR A 172 5.69 -12.77 -11.95
N ALA A 173 5.77 -11.75 -11.08
CA ALA A 173 6.96 -11.46 -10.30
C ALA A 173 7.31 -12.58 -9.32
N LYS A 174 8.59 -12.95 -9.32
CA LYS A 174 9.15 -14.02 -8.47
C LYS A 174 8.81 -13.82 -7.00
N ASP A 175 9.11 -12.66 -6.44
CA ASP A 175 8.96 -12.42 -5.00
C ASP A 175 7.48 -12.35 -4.60
N THR A 176 6.62 -11.88 -5.50
CA THR A 176 5.17 -11.87 -5.29
C THR A 176 4.61 -13.28 -5.21
N LEU A 177 5.03 -14.15 -6.12
CA LEU A 177 4.66 -15.56 -6.12
C LEU A 177 5.29 -16.34 -4.96
N LEU A 178 6.48 -15.96 -4.52
CA LEU A 178 7.18 -16.63 -3.43
C LEU A 178 6.66 -16.26 -2.05
N TYR A 179 6.32 -14.98 -1.82
CA TYR A 179 5.87 -14.55 -0.50
C TYR A 179 4.88 -13.37 -0.44
N HIS A 180 4.99 -12.32 -1.27
CA HIS A 180 4.12 -11.14 -1.08
C HIS A 180 2.62 -11.43 -1.32
N LEU A 181 2.29 -12.46 -2.11
CA LEU A 181 0.91 -12.94 -2.28
C LEU A 181 0.70 -14.35 -1.70
N SER A 182 1.68 -15.25 -1.84
CA SER A 182 1.54 -16.64 -1.37
C SER A 182 1.42 -16.74 0.15
N LEU A 183 2.17 -15.98 0.93
CA LEU A 183 2.04 -16.00 2.40
C LEU A 183 0.68 -15.46 2.85
N PRO A 184 0.17 -14.32 2.33
CA PRO A 184 -1.22 -13.93 2.56
C PRO A 184 -2.24 -15.02 2.24
N LYS A 185 -2.10 -15.74 1.11
CA LYS A 185 -2.96 -16.87 0.77
C LYS A 185 -2.93 -17.96 1.84
N VAL A 186 -1.74 -18.38 2.25
CA VAL A 186 -1.58 -19.42 3.27
C VAL A 186 -2.14 -18.95 4.62
N PHE A 187 -1.90 -17.71 5.03
CA PHE A 187 -2.41 -17.19 6.30
C PHE A 187 -3.94 -17.06 6.30
N VAL A 188 -4.54 -16.62 5.20
CA VAL A 188 -6.00 -16.58 5.05
C VAL A 188 -6.58 -17.99 5.14
N ALA A 189 -5.98 -18.97 4.46
CA ALA A 189 -6.43 -20.37 4.53
C ALA A 189 -6.29 -20.96 5.94
N ALA A 190 -5.22 -20.60 6.66
CA ALA A 190 -4.95 -21.06 8.03
C ALA A 190 -5.63 -20.22 9.12
N SER A 191 -6.49 -19.26 8.74
CA SER A 191 -7.15 -18.29 9.64
C SER A 191 -6.19 -17.47 10.52
N GLY A 192 -4.92 -17.35 10.17
CA GLY A 192 -3.90 -16.61 10.91
C GLY A 192 -2.48 -17.06 10.54
N PHE A 193 -1.48 -16.62 11.29
CA PHE A 193 -0.09 -17.02 11.03
C PHE A 193 0.09 -18.53 11.19
N THR A 194 0.81 -19.15 10.27
CA THR A 194 1.15 -20.56 10.32
C THR A 194 2.57 -20.74 9.81
N ASP A 195 3.23 -21.79 10.30
CA ASP A 195 4.54 -22.16 9.77
C ASP A 195 4.40 -22.58 8.30
N VAL A 196 5.32 -22.09 7.46
CA VAL A 196 5.40 -22.41 6.03
C VAL A 196 6.78 -23.03 5.81
N PRO A 197 6.87 -24.37 5.88
CA PRO A 197 8.16 -25.06 5.82
C PRO A 197 8.96 -24.63 4.59
N TYR A 198 10.27 -24.40 4.80
CA TYR A 198 11.23 -24.01 3.77
C TYR A 198 10.98 -22.64 3.12
N ASN A 199 10.06 -21.82 3.63
CA ASN A 199 9.87 -20.44 3.19
C ASN A 199 10.36 -19.46 4.27
N ILE A 200 11.64 -19.10 4.20
CA ILE A 200 12.27 -18.14 5.14
C ILE A 200 11.57 -16.77 5.14
N ALA A 201 10.90 -16.40 4.05
CA ALA A 201 10.20 -15.12 3.97
C ALA A 201 9.04 -15.01 4.98
N SER A 202 8.54 -16.14 5.51
CA SER A 202 7.51 -16.15 6.56
C SER A 202 7.97 -15.55 7.90
N PHE A 203 9.29 -15.41 8.10
CA PHE A 203 9.91 -14.81 9.28
C PHE A 203 10.41 -13.38 9.05
N LEU A 204 10.21 -12.83 7.84
CA LEU A 204 10.52 -11.42 7.56
C LEU A 204 9.42 -10.50 8.10
N PRO A 205 9.67 -9.18 8.20
CA PRO A 205 8.61 -8.22 8.48
C PRO A 205 7.58 -8.22 7.33
N LEU A 206 6.34 -8.61 7.63
CA LEU A 206 5.25 -8.77 6.66
C LEU A 206 4.20 -7.65 6.78
N GLY A 207 4.62 -6.45 7.17
CA GLY A 207 3.71 -5.35 7.49
C GLY A 207 2.83 -4.92 6.31
N ALA A 208 3.39 -4.82 5.11
CA ALA A 208 2.59 -4.45 3.92
C ALA A 208 1.64 -5.59 3.50
N GLU A 209 2.05 -6.84 3.66
CA GLU A 209 1.30 -8.04 3.32
C GLU A 209 0.04 -8.20 4.19
N MET A 210 0.00 -7.59 5.37
CA MET A 210 -1.20 -7.53 6.21
C MET A 210 -2.37 -6.84 5.47
N HIS A 211 -2.07 -5.89 4.59
CA HIS A 211 -3.09 -5.27 3.73
C HIS A 211 -3.58 -6.22 2.64
N SER A 212 -2.70 -7.06 2.10
CA SER A 212 -3.09 -8.14 1.17
C SER A 212 -4.01 -9.14 1.86
N VAL A 213 -3.70 -9.56 3.10
CA VAL A 213 -4.58 -10.43 3.90
C VAL A 213 -5.98 -9.82 4.04
N TRP A 214 -6.06 -8.55 4.44
CA TRP A 214 -7.34 -7.87 4.61
C TRP A 214 -8.15 -7.82 3.31
N ALA A 215 -7.53 -7.34 2.23
CA ALA A 215 -8.16 -7.23 0.92
C ALA A 215 -8.60 -8.59 0.38
N MET A 216 -7.80 -9.64 0.59
CA MET A 216 -8.13 -11.00 0.18
C MET A 216 -9.31 -11.57 0.95
N LEU A 217 -9.38 -11.37 2.27
CA LEU A 217 -10.52 -11.84 3.07
C LEU A 217 -11.83 -11.25 2.56
N LEU A 218 -11.84 -9.96 2.20
CA LEU A 218 -12.99 -9.29 1.58
C LEU A 218 -13.25 -9.83 0.16
N GLY A 219 -12.21 -10.00 -0.65
CA GLY A 219 -12.34 -10.44 -2.04
C GLY A 219 -12.77 -11.91 -2.19
N THR A 220 -12.44 -12.78 -1.24
CA THR A 220 -12.84 -14.20 -1.26
C THR A 220 -14.35 -14.41 -1.26
N ILE A 221 -15.13 -13.38 -0.92
CA ILE A 221 -16.61 -13.38 -1.02
C ILE A 221 -17.05 -13.54 -2.49
N ALA A 222 -16.31 -12.95 -3.43
CA ALA A 222 -16.63 -12.98 -4.85
C ALA A 222 -15.74 -13.93 -5.67
N GLY A 223 -14.72 -14.53 -5.04
CA GLY A 223 -13.88 -15.57 -5.63
C GLY A 223 -12.38 -15.29 -5.49
N GLU A 224 -11.57 -16.30 -5.80
CA GLU A 224 -10.11 -16.21 -5.67
C GLU A 224 -9.51 -15.11 -6.55
N ARG A 225 -9.97 -15.00 -7.80
CA ARG A 225 -9.47 -13.98 -8.73
C ARG A 225 -9.73 -12.55 -8.23
N THR A 226 -10.88 -12.31 -7.59
CA THR A 226 -11.20 -11.02 -6.96
C THR A 226 -10.31 -10.77 -5.75
N ALA A 227 -10.04 -11.80 -4.93
CA ALA A 227 -9.13 -11.68 -3.79
C ALA A 227 -7.71 -11.28 -4.22
N GLU A 228 -7.18 -11.89 -5.29
CA GLU A 228 -5.88 -11.52 -5.86
C GLU A 228 -5.89 -10.10 -6.43
N ALA A 229 -6.92 -9.74 -7.21
CA ALA A 229 -7.06 -8.39 -7.75
C ALA A 229 -7.16 -7.33 -6.64
N ALA A 230 -7.89 -7.64 -5.55
CA ALA A 230 -8.00 -6.78 -4.39
C ALA A 230 -6.66 -6.60 -3.67
N ALA A 231 -5.88 -7.68 -3.50
CA ALA A 231 -4.54 -7.60 -2.93
C ALA A 231 -3.61 -6.73 -3.78
N GLY A 232 -3.55 -6.99 -5.09
CA GLY A 232 -2.73 -6.22 -6.03
C GLY A 232 -3.12 -4.74 -6.07
N ALA A 233 -4.42 -4.44 -6.17
CA ALA A 233 -4.93 -3.06 -6.15
C ALA A 233 -4.67 -2.35 -4.82
N THR A 234 -4.71 -3.07 -3.69
CA THR A 234 -4.41 -2.51 -2.37
C THR A 234 -2.93 -2.18 -2.22
N GLN A 235 -2.02 -3.03 -2.69
CA GLN A 235 -0.59 -2.70 -2.73
C GLN A 235 -0.31 -1.54 -3.69
N PHE A 236 -0.96 -1.54 -4.86
CA PHE A 236 -0.89 -0.45 -5.83
C PHE A 236 -1.30 0.90 -5.21
N ALA A 237 -2.26 0.93 -4.27
CA ALA A 237 -2.76 2.16 -3.66
C ALA A 237 -1.65 3.01 -3.00
N PHE A 238 -0.52 2.41 -2.60
CA PHE A 238 0.63 3.18 -2.10
C PHE A 238 1.32 4.03 -3.19
N PHE A 239 1.19 3.69 -4.47
CA PHE A 239 1.71 4.47 -5.59
C PHE A 239 1.10 5.88 -5.67
N PRO A 240 -0.23 6.05 -5.86
CA PRO A 240 -0.81 7.39 -5.89
C PRO A 240 -0.68 8.12 -4.55
N LEU A 241 -0.59 7.42 -3.42
CA LEU A 241 -0.33 8.05 -2.11
C LEU A 241 1.08 8.65 -2.04
N LEU A 242 2.11 7.95 -2.52
CA LEU A 242 3.47 8.49 -2.60
C LEU A 242 3.55 9.69 -3.56
N VAL A 243 2.91 9.59 -4.72
CA VAL A 243 2.83 10.71 -5.69
C VAL A 243 2.11 11.92 -5.08
N ALA A 244 0.98 11.70 -4.39
CA ALA A 244 0.24 12.75 -3.70
C ALA A 244 1.03 13.38 -2.54
N PHE A 245 1.80 12.57 -1.82
CA PHE A 245 2.69 13.02 -0.75
C PHE A 245 3.77 13.96 -1.31
N VAL A 246 4.46 13.55 -2.37
CA VAL A 246 5.54 14.34 -3.01
C VAL A 246 4.99 15.63 -3.62
N TYR A 247 3.86 15.57 -4.32
CA TYR A 247 3.16 16.77 -4.80
C TYR A 247 2.86 17.73 -3.63
N GLY A 248 2.33 17.19 -2.54
CA GLY A 248 1.93 17.97 -1.38
C GLY A 248 3.11 18.57 -0.61
N TRP A 249 4.21 17.83 -0.49
CA TRP A 249 5.45 18.33 0.10
C TRP A 249 6.06 19.44 -0.78
N ALA A 250 6.09 19.27 -2.10
CA ALA A 250 6.53 20.31 -3.03
C ALA A 250 5.71 21.61 -2.88
N ARG A 251 4.38 21.52 -2.73
CA ARG A 251 3.54 22.70 -2.46
C ARG A 251 3.85 23.40 -1.13
N GLN A 252 4.29 22.66 -0.10
CA GLN A 252 4.73 23.27 1.16
C GLN A 252 6.05 24.03 1.03
N GLN A 253 6.86 23.71 0.01
CA GLN A 253 8.09 24.45 -0.33
C GLN A 253 7.82 25.66 -1.24
N GLU A 254 6.57 26.12 -1.31
CA GLU A 254 6.13 27.28 -2.10
C GLU A 254 6.34 27.13 -3.62
N LEU A 255 6.67 25.93 -4.11
CA LEU A 255 6.68 25.63 -5.54
C LEU A 255 5.28 25.78 -6.10
N ASP A 256 5.14 26.37 -7.29
CA ASP A 256 3.85 26.49 -7.96
C ASP A 256 3.23 25.11 -8.28
N ARG A 257 1.98 25.13 -8.75
CA ARG A 257 1.23 23.90 -9.03
C ARG A 257 1.91 23.04 -10.09
N THR A 258 2.48 23.64 -11.13
CA THR A 258 3.09 22.94 -12.26
C THR A 258 4.41 22.30 -11.86
N TRP A 259 5.28 23.02 -11.15
CA TRP A 259 6.51 22.48 -10.59
C TRP A 259 6.26 21.38 -9.55
N SER A 260 5.22 21.53 -8.74
CA SER A 260 4.82 20.48 -7.79
C SER A 260 4.32 19.22 -8.50
N LEU A 261 3.60 19.38 -9.61
CA LEU A 261 3.21 18.25 -10.47
C LEU A 261 4.43 17.62 -11.16
N ILE A 262 5.41 18.42 -11.59
CA ILE A 262 6.66 17.90 -12.18
C ILE A 262 7.41 17.06 -11.14
N ALA A 263 7.57 17.53 -9.90
CA ALA A 263 8.18 16.75 -8.82
C ALA A 263 7.46 15.41 -8.59
N ALA A 264 6.13 15.41 -8.61
CA ALA A 264 5.32 14.20 -8.49
C ALA A 264 5.47 13.28 -9.70
N LEU A 265 5.53 13.83 -10.92
CA LEU A 265 5.76 13.09 -12.15
C LEU A 265 7.14 12.44 -12.16
N LEU A 266 8.19 13.11 -11.66
CA LEU A 266 9.53 12.53 -11.58
C LEU A 266 9.55 11.24 -10.76
N ILE A 267 8.73 11.14 -9.71
CA ILE A 267 8.56 9.91 -8.93
C ILE A 267 7.68 8.89 -9.68
N ALA A 268 6.57 9.35 -10.25
CA ALA A 268 5.66 8.48 -10.99
C ALA A 268 6.30 7.84 -12.23
N SER A 269 7.25 8.52 -12.88
CA SER A 269 7.90 8.10 -14.12
C SER A 269 9.16 7.26 -13.91
N ILE A 270 9.60 7.03 -12.66
CA ILE A 270 10.72 6.13 -12.38
C ILE A 270 10.33 4.73 -12.84
N PRO A 271 11.08 4.07 -13.76
CA PRO A 271 10.74 2.74 -14.24
C PRO A 271 10.60 1.70 -13.13
N THR A 272 11.42 1.80 -12.07
CA THR A 272 11.32 0.91 -10.91
C THR A 272 10.07 1.18 -10.08
N ALA A 273 9.58 2.42 -9.98
CA ALA A 273 8.32 2.72 -9.29
C ALA A 273 7.12 2.08 -10.01
N TYR A 274 7.10 2.15 -11.35
CA TYR A 274 6.12 1.42 -12.16
C TYR A 274 6.21 -0.09 -11.95
N TYR A 275 7.44 -0.65 -11.99
CA TYR A 275 7.67 -2.07 -11.81
C TYR A 275 7.19 -2.58 -10.44
N VAL A 276 7.51 -1.85 -9.36
CA VAL A 276 7.07 -2.16 -7.99
C VAL A 276 5.54 -2.04 -7.87
N ALA A 277 4.95 -0.96 -8.40
CA ALA A 277 3.50 -0.74 -8.38
C ALA A 277 2.73 -1.88 -9.07
N GLY A 278 3.20 -2.29 -10.25
CA GLY A 278 2.53 -3.31 -11.06
C GLY A 278 2.72 -4.75 -10.57
N ASN A 279 3.72 -5.01 -9.72
CA ASN A 279 4.02 -6.36 -9.25
C ASN A 279 3.61 -6.63 -7.79
N GLY A 280 3.00 -5.67 -7.10
CA GLY A 280 2.57 -5.85 -5.71
C GLY A 280 3.72 -5.94 -4.72
N TYR A 281 4.83 -5.27 -5.02
CA TYR A 281 5.98 -5.16 -4.13
C TYR A 281 5.78 -4.05 -3.08
N ILE A 282 6.46 -4.18 -1.95
CA ILE A 282 6.24 -3.35 -0.76
C ILE A 282 7.00 -2.02 -0.80
N ASP A 283 7.91 -1.84 -1.75
CA ASP A 283 8.89 -0.74 -1.74
C ASP A 283 8.26 0.65 -1.89
N LEU A 284 7.05 0.77 -2.45
CA LEU A 284 6.31 2.04 -2.50
C LEU A 284 5.74 2.44 -1.13
N ALA A 285 5.20 1.47 -0.38
CA ALA A 285 4.76 1.68 0.99
C ALA A 285 5.96 2.05 1.87
N LEU A 286 7.08 1.32 1.72
CA LEU A 286 8.34 1.62 2.39
C LEU A 286 8.82 3.05 2.08
N SER A 287 8.83 3.43 0.80
CA SER A 287 9.22 4.78 0.35
C SER A 287 8.32 5.87 0.93
N LEU A 288 7.01 5.63 1.00
CA LEU A 288 6.07 6.57 1.62
C LEU A 288 6.33 6.75 3.12
N TYR A 289 6.55 5.67 3.86
CA TYR A 289 6.88 5.75 5.29
C TYR A 289 8.22 6.45 5.54
N MET A 290 9.25 6.12 4.76
CA MET A 290 10.55 6.78 4.86
C MET A 290 10.45 8.27 4.52
N ALA A 291 9.74 8.63 3.44
CA ALA A 291 9.54 10.02 3.05
C ALA A 291 8.74 10.81 4.10
N LEU A 292 7.71 10.20 4.71
CA LEU A 292 6.98 10.79 5.82
C LEU A 292 7.85 11.00 7.05
N SER A 293 8.73 10.04 7.37
CA SER A 293 9.67 10.15 8.49
C SER A 293 10.67 11.29 8.29
N VAL A 294 11.25 11.39 7.08
CA VAL A 294 12.18 12.48 6.71
C VAL A 294 11.47 13.83 6.73
N HIS A 295 10.28 13.92 6.15
CA HIS A 295 9.48 15.15 6.15
C HIS A 295 9.17 15.62 7.57
N ALA A 296 8.67 14.73 8.42
CA ALA A 296 8.34 15.05 9.80
C ALA A 296 9.59 15.49 10.57
N MET A 297 10.73 14.83 10.38
CA MET A 297 11.95 15.22 11.06
C MET A 297 12.47 16.58 10.58
N ALA A 298 12.47 16.82 9.26
CA ALA A 298 12.82 18.12 8.69
C ALA A 298 11.93 19.25 9.25
N ARG A 299 10.62 18.98 9.39
CA ARG A 299 9.69 19.89 10.06
C ARG A 299 10.08 20.14 11.51
N TRP A 300 10.35 19.07 12.28
CA TRP A 300 10.78 19.17 13.67
C TRP A 300 12.01 20.07 13.84
N TRP A 301 13.03 19.97 12.98
CA TRP A 301 14.21 20.86 13.09
C TRP A 301 13.89 22.34 12.97
N THR A 302 12.84 22.68 12.21
CA THR A 302 12.43 24.08 12.01
C THR A 302 11.41 24.58 13.03
N THR A 303 10.60 23.68 13.59
CA THR A 303 9.48 24.05 14.48
C THR A 303 9.68 23.65 15.94
N LEU A 304 10.58 22.71 16.21
CA LEU A 304 10.79 22.03 17.50
C LEU A 304 9.52 21.40 18.09
N ASP A 305 8.52 21.15 17.23
CA ASP A 305 7.22 20.64 17.62
C ASP A 305 7.26 19.12 17.85
N ARG A 306 6.92 18.70 19.08
CA ARG A 306 6.93 17.29 19.49
C ARG A 306 5.97 16.42 18.67
N GLU A 307 4.90 16.98 18.10
CA GLU A 307 3.99 16.26 17.19
C GLU A 307 4.79 15.67 16.01
N GLN A 308 5.77 16.40 15.50
CA GLN A 308 6.61 15.96 14.39
C GLN A 308 7.50 14.79 14.77
N LEU A 309 8.06 14.77 15.99
CA LEU A 309 8.82 13.61 16.49
C LEU A 309 7.95 12.35 16.59
N VAL A 310 6.68 12.49 16.98
CA VAL A 310 5.73 11.37 16.99
C VAL A 310 5.52 10.84 15.57
N TYR A 311 5.35 11.71 14.59
CA TYR A 311 5.23 11.27 13.19
C TYR A 311 6.50 10.62 12.65
N THR A 312 7.68 11.14 12.99
CA THR A 312 8.96 10.52 12.64
C THR A 312 9.06 9.11 13.23
N ALA A 313 8.80 8.96 14.53
CA ALA A 313 8.87 7.67 15.21
C ALA A 313 7.86 6.66 14.65
N LEU A 314 6.60 7.06 14.44
CA LEU A 314 5.58 6.19 13.87
C LEU A 314 5.93 5.78 12.45
N ALA A 315 6.28 6.72 11.57
CA ALA A 315 6.59 6.44 10.18
C ALA A 315 7.82 5.53 10.04
N LEU A 316 8.89 5.79 10.81
CA LEU A 316 10.06 4.92 10.83
C LEU A 316 9.74 3.53 11.40
N GLY A 317 8.95 3.45 12.46
CA GLY A 317 8.49 2.18 13.03
C GLY A 317 7.70 1.35 12.01
N PHE A 318 6.79 1.99 11.26
CA PHE A 318 6.06 1.33 10.18
C PHE A 318 6.99 0.89 9.04
N ALA A 319 7.99 1.71 8.65
CA ALA A 319 8.99 1.31 7.67
C ALA A 319 9.77 0.05 8.12
N LEU A 320 10.15 -0.04 9.39
CA LEU A 320 10.80 -1.23 9.97
C LEU A 320 9.90 -2.46 9.98
N CYS A 321 8.58 -2.29 10.12
CA CYS A 321 7.60 -3.38 10.01
C CYS A 321 7.47 -3.92 8.58
N LEU A 322 7.98 -3.20 7.57
CA LEU A 322 8.02 -3.63 6.17
C LEU A 322 9.40 -4.21 5.80
N LYS A 323 10.48 -3.54 6.23
CA LYS A 323 11.85 -3.97 5.89
C LYS A 323 12.82 -3.46 6.94
N LEU A 324 13.54 -4.38 7.60
CA LEU A 324 14.50 -4.03 8.65
C LEU A 324 15.63 -3.12 8.16
N THR A 325 15.95 -3.14 6.87
CA THR A 325 16.94 -2.23 6.28
C THR A 325 16.53 -0.75 6.36
N ALA A 326 15.27 -0.44 6.67
CA ALA A 326 14.84 0.92 6.97
C ALA A 326 15.60 1.52 8.18
N ILE A 327 16.24 0.69 9.01
CA ILE A 327 17.05 1.15 10.15
C ILE A 327 18.20 2.08 9.72
N PHE A 328 18.70 1.95 8.49
CA PHE A 328 19.74 2.84 7.98
C PHE A 328 19.29 4.29 7.90
N LEU A 329 17.98 4.57 7.90
CA LEU A 329 17.43 5.92 7.95
C LEU A 329 17.59 6.56 9.34
N VAL A 330 17.79 5.80 10.42
CA VAL A 330 17.99 6.36 11.77
C VAL A 330 19.20 7.29 11.80
N LEU A 331 20.31 6.88 11.19
CA LEU A 331 21.57 7.64 11.22
C LEU A 331 21.43 9.04 10.60
N PRO A 332 20.98 9.22 9.35
CA PRO A 332 20.81 10.54 8.76
C PRO A 332 19.69 11.36 9.42
N LEU A 333 18.77 10.75 10.16
CA LEU A 333 17.77 11.48 10.95
C LEU A 333 18.30 11.95 12.31
N ALA A 334 19.43 11.42 12.78
CA ALA A 334 20.04 11.79 14.07
C ALA A 334 21.17 12.83 13.94
N LEU A 335 21.67 13.04 12.72
CA LEU A 335 22.72 14.01 12.36
C LEU A 335 22.09 15.32 11.91
#